data_AF-A0A0F9L329-F1
#
_entry.id   AF-A0A0F9L329-F1
#
_cell.length_a   1.000
_cell.length_b   1.000
_cell.length_c   1.000
_cell.angle_alpha   90.00
_cell.angle_beta   90.00
_cell.angle_gamma   90.00
#
_symmetry.space_group_name_H-M   'P 1'
#
loop_
_entity.id
_entity.type
_entity.pdbx_description
1 polymer ?
#
loop_
_entity_poly.entity_id
_entity_poly.type
_entity_poly.pdbx_seq_one_letter_code
_entity_poly.pdbx_strand_id
1 'polypeptide(L)'
;MSTADLAREQVTRDLGDRFSSTTTASGTNVQIVDDFLTNFDDDKFVNKFDTWVKLISGTTGGTDDGKIRRVTTKVGNTLTLAFALSGTTVASIVYEVFHLFRPDEYDDAVISALEATFPTIFKLTTLDVTVVEGTYDYDISAGNFQNDMPRQAHIISPSDSEVTIPFWDWEKRLVGANPGIHFNEHPPVGATVRLVGITQS
;
A
#
# COMPACT_ATOMS: atom_id res chain seq x y z
N MET A 1 -0.16 5.69 10.76
CA MET A 1 0.70 5.95 9.59
C MET A 1 1.25 4.61 9.14
N SER A 2 0.97 4.22 7.91
CA SER A 2 1.38 2.94 7.31
C SER A 2 2.84 2.99 6.83
N THR A 3 3.42 1.82 6.53
CA THR A 3 4.75 1.73 5.89
C THR A 3 4.77 2.44 4.53
N ALA A 4 3.66 2.38 3.78
CA ALA A 4 3.53 3.09 2.50
C ALA A 4 3.53 4.62 2.70
N ASP A 5 2.85 5.13 3.73
CA ASP A 5 2.85 6.56 4.06
C ASP A 5 4.26 7.07 4.37
N LEU A 6 5.03 6.31 5.16
CA LEU A 6 6.42 6.63 5.48
C LEU A 6 7.32 6.60 4.25
N ALA A 7 7.13 5.61 3.36
CA ALA A 7 7.90 5.51 2.12
C ALA A 7 7.59 6.68 1.17
N ARG A 8 6.31 7.06 1.02
CA ARG A 8 5.91 8.25 0.25
C ARG A 8 6.55 9.51 0.81
N GLU A 9 6.49 9.70 2.12
CA GLU A 9 7.12 10.84 2.78
C GLU A 9 8.62 10.88 2.52
N GLN A 10 9.29 9.73 2.61
CA GLN A 10 10.73 9.61 2.36
C GLN A 10 11.10 9.93 0.92
N VAL A 11 10.41 9.34 -0.06
CA VAL A 11 10.67 9.55 -1.50
C VAL A 11 10.44 11.01 -1.88
N THR A 12 9.32 11.60 -1.44
CA THR A 12 9.00 12.99 -1.76
C THR A 12 9.98 13.98 -1.12
N ARG A 13 10.53 13.65 0.06
CA ARG A 13 11.62 14.40 0.69
C ARG A 13 12.92 14.29 -0.11
N ASP A 14 13.29 13.08 -0.53
CA ASP A 14 14.56 12.85 -1.22
C ASP A 14 14.57 13.47 -2.62
N LEU A 15 13.40 13.57 -3.26
CA LEU A 15 13.21 14.31 -4.51
C LEU A 15 13.13 15.83 -4.31
N GLY A 16 12.93 16.29 -3.07
CA GLY A 16 12.66 17.70 -2.78
C GLY A 16 11.38 18.22 -3.43
N ASP A 17 10.43 17.33 -3.74
CA ASP A 17 9.25 17.64 -4.55
C ASP A 17 8.07 18.15 -3.71
N ARG A 18 8.03 17.75 -2.44
CA ARG A 18 6.91 18.04 -1.54
C ARG A 18 7.24 19.15 -0.56
N PHE A 19 6.30 20.05 -0.36
CA PHE A 19 6.22 20.83 0.87
C PHE A 19 4.79 20.83 1.42
N SER A 20 4.65 21.12 2.71
CA SER A 20 3.35 21.28 3.36
C SER A 20 3.22 22.67 3.94
N SER A 21 2.00 23.21 3.90
CA SER A 21 1.68 24.49 4.50
C SER A 21 0.21 24.53 4.95
N THR A 22 -0.19 25.63 5.57
CA THR A 22 -1.52 25.81 6.15
C THR A 22 -2.12 27.12 5.66
N THR A 23 -3.38 27.09 5.21
CA THR A 23 -4.08 28.29 4.74
C THR A 23 -4.17 29.35 5.84
N THR A 24 -3.84 30.59 5.48
CA THR A 24 -3.90 31.73 6.41
C THR A 24 -5.19 32.53 6.29
N ALA A 25 -5.92 32.37 5.18
CA ALA A 25 -7.16 33.09 4.91
C ALA A 25 -8.18 32.22 4.14
N SER A 26 -9.43 32.67 4.15
CA SER A 26 -10.48 32.07 3.35
C SER A 26 -10.31 32.45 1.87
N GLY A 27 -10.52 31.48 0.99
CA GLY A 27 -10.58 31.66 -0.46
C GLY A 27 -11.97 31.34 -1.01
N THR A 28 -12.09 31.33 -2.34
CA THR A 28 -13.25 30.72 -3.01
C THR A 28 -13.12 29.20 -3.05
N ASN A 29 -14.11 28.51 -3.62
CA ASN A 29 -14.07 27.06 -3.82
C ASN A 29 -13.02 26.61 -4.85
N VAL A 30 -12.38 27.53 -5.58
CA VAL A 30 -11.29 27.23 -6.53
C VAL A 30 -9.97 27.86 -6.09
N GLN A 31 -9.86 28.33 -4.85
CA GLN A 31 -8.68 29.06 -4.39
C GLN A 31 -8.16 28.54 -3.05
N ILE A 32 -6.85 28.52 -2.92
CA ILE A 32 -6.13 28.31 -1.66
C ILE A 32 -5.36 29.60 -1.38
N VAL A 33 -5.53 30.18 -0.19
CA VAL A 33 -4.88 31.43 0.21
C VAL A 33 -3.97 31.17 1.41
N ASP A 34 -2.67 31.43 1.21
CA ASP A 34 -1.64 31.19 2.21
C ASP A 34 -0.46 32.15 2.00
N ASP A 35 -0.19 32.98 3.00
CA ASP A 35 0.86 33.99 2.95
C ASP A 35 2.27 33.40 2.76
N PHE A 36 2.50 32.15 3.14
CA PHE A 36 3.77 31.46 2.88
C PHE A 36 4.08 31.36 1.38
N LEU A 37 3.04 31.33 0.53
CA LEU A 37 3.19 31.24 -0.92
C LEU A 37 3.83 32.50 -1.54
N THR A 38 3.82 33.63 -0.85
CA THR A 38 4.50 34.86 -1.31
C THR A 38 6.02 34.69 -1.45
N ASN A 39 6.60 33.70 -0.78
CA ASN A 39 8.02 33.38 -0.88
C ASN A 39 8.41 32.71 -2.21
N PHE A 40 7.44 32.29 -3.02
CA PHE A 40 7.68 31.62 -4.30
C PHE A 40 7.33 32.53 -5.48
N ASP A 41 8.15 32.45 -6.52
CA ASP A 41 7.92 33.15 -7.79
C ASP A 41 6.68 32.60 -8.51
N ASP A 42 5.75 33.48 -8.88
CA ASP A 42 4.44 33.12 -9.47
C ASP A 42 4.58 32.25 -10.73
N ASP A 43 5.46 32.67 -11.66
CA ASP A 43 5.64 31.99 -12.94
C ASP A 43 6.37 30.66 -12.77
N LYS A 44 7.42 30.60 -11.95
CA LYS A 44 8.18 29.36 -11.73
C LYS A 44 7.39 28.34 -10.95
N PHE A 45 6.45 28.76 -10.10
CA PHE A 45 5.67 27.85 -9.26
C PHE A 45 4.71 26.98 -10.07
N VAL A 46 4.17 27.47 -11.20
CA VAL A 46 3.17 26.74 -12.01
C VAL A 46 3.61 26.46 -13.44
N ASN A 47 4.41 27.33 -14.08
CA ASN A 47 4.74 27.13 -15.50
C ASN A 47 5.92 26.18 -15.71
N LYS A 48 6.80 26.06 -14.71
CA LYS A 48 7.97 25.16 -14.79
C LYS A 48 7.61 23.72 -14.41
N PHE A 49 6.49 23.51 -13.74
CA PHE A 49 6.14 22.29 -13.04
C PHE A 49 4.64 22.01 -13.19
N ASP A 50 4.26 20.74 -13.34
CA ASP A 50 2.84 20.36 -13.28
C ASP A 50 2.43 20.32 -11.81
N THR A 51 2.08 21.48 -11.26
CA THR A 51 1.88 21.64 -9.82
C THR A 51 0.53 21.07 -9.37
N TRP A 52 0.56 20.21 -8.36
CA TRP A 52 -0.60 19.58 -7.74
C TRP A 52 -0.65 19.92 -6.26
N VAL A 53 -1.87 20.00 -5.73
CA VAL A 53 -2.12 20.09 -4.29
C VAL A 53 -2.95 18.91 -3.82
N LYS A 54 -2.60 18.36 -2.66
CA LYS A 54 -3.42 17.42 -1.90
C LYS A 54 -3.90 18.13 -0.65
N LEU A 55 -5.21 18.22 -0.45
CA LEU A 55 -5.77 18.75 0.77
C LEU A 55 -5.63 17.72 1.89
N ILE A 56 -5.12 18.18 3.03
CA ILE A 56 -5.08 17.43 4.27
C ILE A 56 -5.92 18.25 5.23
N SER A 57 -7.20 17.89 5.35
CA SER A 57 -8.02 18.55 6.36
C SER A 57 -7.31 18.44 7.71
N GLY A 58 -7.30 19.55 8.46
CA GLY A 58 -6.71 19.57 9.79
C GLY A 58 -7.46 18.65 10.77
N THR A 59 -7.56 19.04 12.03
CA THR A 59 -8.13 18.25 13.14
C THR A 59 -9.57 17.74 13.00
N THR A 60 -10.26 17.98 11.89
CA THR A 60 -11.61 17.50 11.60
C THR A 60 -11.71 17.15 10.11
N GLY A 61 -11.93 15.86 9.82
CA GLY A 61 -12.12 15.32 8.47
C GLY A 61 -13.13 16.13 7.66
N GLY A 62 -12.62 16.98 6.77
CA GLY A 62 -13.44 17.82 5.91
C GLY A 62 -13.90 17.06 4.66
N THR A 63 -15.00 17.51 4.03
CA THR A 63 -15.55 16.93 2.80
C THR A 63 -14.56 16.90 1.62
N ASP A 64 -13.50 17.71 1.68
CA ASP A 64 -12.45 17.80 0.67
C ASP A 64 -11.11 17.18 1.13
N ASP A 65 -11.08 16.48 2.26
CA ASP A 65 -9.88 15.77 2.72
C ASP A 65 -9.41 14.72 1.72
N GLY A 66 -8.09 14.63 1.54
CA GLY A 66 -7.45 13.73 0.57
C GLY A 66 -7.66 14.11 -0.89
N LYS A 67 -8.46 15.15 -1.20
CA LYS A 67 -8.70 15.54 -2.59
C LYS A 67 -7.46 16.15 -3.21
N ILE A 68 -7.17 15.70 -4.43
CA ILE A 68 -6.07 16.19 -5.25
C ILE A 68 -6.61 17.18 -6.28
N ARG A 69 -5.91 18.29 -6.47
CA ARG A 69 -6.26 19.33 -7.45
C ARG A 69 -5.01 19.81 -8.17
N ARG A 70 -5.13 20.00 -9.49
CA ARG A 70 -4.10 20.69 -10.26
C ARG A 70 -4.18 22.18 -9.97
N VAL A 71 -3.03 22.84 -9.80
CA VAL A 71 -2.91 24.29 -9.74
C VAL A 71 -2.80 24.82 -11.18
N THR A 72 -3.65 25.76 -11.55
CA THR A 72 -3.64 26.37 -12.89
C THR A 72 -2.89 27.68 -12.91
N THR A 73 -2.94 28.44 -11.81
CA THR A 73 -2.18 29.69 -11.64
C THR A 73 -1.84 29.91 -10.19
N LYS A 74 -0.78 30.69 -9.97
CA LYS A 74 -0.45 31.30 -8.68
C LYS A 74 -0.31 32.80 -8.89
N VAL A 75 -0.94 33.59 -8.02
CA VAL A 75 -0.78 35.06 -7.99
C VAL A 75 -0.57 35.47 -6.54
N GLY A 76 0.63 35.96 -6.22
CA GLY A 76 1.00 36.34 -4.86
C GLY A 76 0.85 35.19 -3.87
N ASN A 77 -0.09 35.30 -2.93
CA ASN A 77 -0.37 34.30 -1.90
C ASN A 77 -1.53 33.34 -2.26
N THR A 78 -2.04 33.39 -3.49
CA THR A 78 -3.24 32.66 -3.91
C THR A 78 -2.94 31.65 -5.01
N LEU A 79 -3.30 30.40 -4.78
CA LEU A 79 -3.35 29.35 -5.82
C LEU A 79 -4.75 29.29 -6.42
N THR A 80 -4.86 29.11 -7.73
CA THR A 80 -6.11 28.78 -8.42
C THR A 80 -6.10 27.30 -8.81
N LEU A 81 -7.19 26.61 -8.53
CA LEU A 81 -7.38 25.19 -8.78
C LEU A 81 -8.14 24.96 -10.08
N ALA A 82 -7.76 23.93 -10.83
CA ALA A 82 -8.44 23.55 -12.07
C ALA A 82 -9.91 23.13 -11.85
N PHE A 83 -10.20 22.54 -10.68
CA PHE A 83 -11.53 22.06 -10.33
C PHE A 83 -11.91 22.54 -8.93
N ALA A 84 -13.19 22.89 -8.78
CA ALA A 84 -13.74 23.34 -7.52
C ALA A 84 -13.66 22.26 -6.43
N LEU A 85 -13.48 22.74 -5.20
CA LEU A 85 -13.72 22.05 -3.96
C LEU A 85 -15.23 22.08 -3.66
N SER A 86 -15.66 21.25 -2.72
CA SER A 86 -17.08 21.15 -2.34
C SER A 86 -17.59 22.40 -1.62
N GLY A 87 -16.70 23.18 -1.01
CA GLY A 87 -17.00 24.45 -0.36
C GLY A 87 -15.87 25.47 -0.53
N THR A 88 -16.04 26.64 0.07
CA THR A 88 -14.96 27.63 0.17
C THR A 88 -13.82 27.11 1.03
N THR A 89 -12.59 27.31 0.59
CA THR A 89 -11.42 27.07 1.42
C THR A 89 -11.45 28.04 2.61
N VAL A 90 -11.26 27.54 3.82
CA VAL A 90 -11.17 28.34 5.05
C VAL A 90 -9.71 28.38 5.54
N ALA A 91 -9.42 29.28 6.49
CA ALA A 91 -8.14 29.28 7.20
C ALA A 91 -7.93 27.97 7.99
N SER A 92 -6.67 27.64 8.27
CA SER A 92 -6.25 26.46 9.04
C SER A 92 -6.46 25.10 8.36
N ILE A 93 -6.62 25.08 7.03
CA ILE A 93 -6.57 23.85 6.24
C ILE A 93 -5.12 23.54 5.92
N VAL A 94 -4.67 22.33 6.23
CA VAL A 94 -3.35 21.85 5.84
C VAL A 94 -3.42 21.38 4.39
N TYR A 95 -2.36 21.61 3.63
CA TYR A 95 -2.24 21.07 2.29
C TYR A 95 -0.78 20.71 2.00
N GLU A 96 -0.61 19.83 1.02
CA GLU A 96 0.68 19.45 0.47
C GLU A 96 0.72 19.88 -0.99
N VAL A 97 1.87 20.41 -1.43
CA VAL A 97 2.14 20.78 -2.82
C VAL A 97 3.19 19.84 -3.40
N PHE A 98 3.02 19.47 -4.66
CA PHE A 98 3.89 18.58 -5.44
C PHE A 98 4.13 19.19 -6.81
N HIS A 99 5.37 19.18 -7.32
CA HIS A 99 5.78 19.84 -8.56
C HIS A 99 6.13 18.87 -9.69
N LEU A 100 6.56 17.65 -9.38
CA LEU A 100 7.05 16.68 -10.36
C LEU A 100 5.98 15.66 -10.73
N PHE A 101 5.24 15.17 -9.74
CA PHE A 101 4.24 14.12 -9.94
C PHE A 101 2.97 14.39 -9.12
N ARG A 102 1.87 13.80 -9.56
CA ARG A 102 0.62 13.85 -8.82
C ARG A 102 0.73 13.02 -7.53
N PRO A 103 0.12 13.44 -6.41
CA PRO A 103 0.27 12.74 -5.14
C PRO A 103 -0.05 11.24 -5.14
N ASP A 104 -1.01 10.79 -5.96
CA ASP A 104 -1.40 9.38 -6.10
C ASP A 104 -0.44 8.58 -6.98
N GLU A 105 0.28 9.21 -7.92
CA GLU A 105 1.33 8.54 -8.68
C GLU A 105 2.49 8.09 -7.78
N TYR A 106 2.74 8.82 -6.68
CA TYR A 106 3.67 8.38 -5.65
C TYR A 106 3.16 7.15 -4.89
N ASP A 107 1.87 7.13 -4.54
CA ASP A 107 1.25 5.99 -3.87
C ASP A 107 1.35 4.74 -4.76
N ASP A 108 1.00 4.86 -6.04
CA ASP A 108 1.09 3.79 -7.03
C ASP A 108 2.54 3.32 -7.25
N ALA A 109 3.50 4.24 -7.34
CA ALA A 109 4.91 3.90 -7.51
C ALA A 109 5.49 3.19 -6.29
N VAL A 110 5.12 3.61 -5.08
CA VAL A 110 5.55 2.96 -3.82
C VAL A 110 4.96 1.56 -3.74
N ILE A 111 3.67 1.39 -4.04
CA ILE A 111 3.01 0.08 -4.06
C ILE A 111 3.69 -0.83 -5.09
N SER A 112 3.88 -0.34 -6.31
CA SER A 112 4.55 -1.09 -7.39
C SER A 112 5.98 -1.48 -7.01
N ALA A 113 6.72 -0.59 -6.35
CA ALA A 113 8.07 -0.88 -5.88
C ALA A 113 8.06 -1.93 -4.76
N LEU A 114 7.11 -1.85 -3.83
CA LEU A 114 6.94 -2.87 -2.78
C LEU A 114 6.60 -4.23 -3.39
N GLU A 115 5.68 -4.29 -4.35
CA GLU A 115 5.32 -5.51 -5.08
C GLU A 115 6.48 -6.10 -5.89
N ALA A 116 7.27 -5.26 -6.55
CA ALA A 116 8.44 -5.70 -7.31
C ALA A 116 9.60 -6.15 -6.40
N THR A 117 9.76 -5.51 -5.24
CA THR A 117 10.82 -5.83 -4.29
C THR A 117 10.46 -7.05 -3.44
N PHE A 118 9.18 -7.26 -3.14
CA PHE A 118 8.70 -8.39 -2.34
C PHE A 118 9.28 -9.75 -2.81
N PRO A 119 9.20 -10.17 -4.08
CA PRO A 119 9.77 -11.44 -4.53
C PRO A 119 11.31 -11.50 -4.45
N THR A 120 11.98 -10.37 -4.33
CA THR A 120 13.44 -10.29 -4.18
C THR A 120 13.92 -10.40 -2.74
N ILE A 121 13.11 -9.94 -1.77
CA ILE A 121 13.39 -10.03 -0.32
C ILE A 121 12.75 -11.28 0.29
N PHE A 122 11.63 -11.71 -0.28
CA PHE A 122 10.84 -12.83 0.18
C PHE A 122 10.51 -13.75 -0.99
N LYS A 123 10.90 -15.02 -0.92
CA LYS A 123 10.52 -16.03 -1.89
C LYS A 123 9.26 -16.72 -1.41
N LEU A 124 8.28 -16.84 -2.29
CA LEU A 124 7.14 -17.71 -2.07
C LEU A 124 7.64 -19.15 -2.23
N THR A 125 7.54 -19.94 -1.16
CA THR A 125 7.83 -21.37 -1.23
C THR A 125 6.52 -22.14 -1.20
N THR A 126 6.50 -23.28 -1.88
CA THR A 126 5.36 -24.17 -1.90
C THR A 126 5.80 -25.59 -1.60
N LEU A 127 5.03 -26.30 -0.79
CA LEU A 127 5.21 -27.72 -0.50
C LEU A 127 3.90 -28.45 -0.77
N ASP A 128 3.96 -29.46 -1.64
CA ASP A 128 2.81 -30.30 -1.95
C ASP A 128 2.81 -31.53 -1.05
N VAL A 129 1.68 -31.78 -0.39
CA VAL A 129 1.46 -32.89 0.53
C VAL A 129 0.33 -33.75 0.01
N THR A 130 0.62 -35.03 -0.29
CA THR A 130 -0.42 -35.99 -0.67
C THR A 130 -1.09 -36.55 0.58
N VAL A 131 -2.42 -36.40 0.67
CA VAL A 131 -3.21 -36.79 1.83
C VAL A 131 -3.42 -38.30 1.84
N VAL A 132 -3.00 -38.94 2.94
CA VAL A 132 -3.10 -40.38 3.17
C VAL A 132 -4.19 -40.66 4.19
N GLU A 133 -5.00 -41.69 3.94
CA GLU A 133 -6.08 -42.09 4.86
C GLU A 133 -5.55 -42.37 6.28
N GLY A 134 -6.23 -41.81 7.28
CA GLY A 134 -5.88 -41.99 8.69
C GLY A 134 -4.63 -41.23 9.15
N THR A 135 -4.07 -40.35 8.30
CA THR A 135 -2.88 -39.56 8.62
C THR A 135 -3.24 -38.08 8.72
N TYR A 136 -3.01 -37.50 9.90
CA TYR A 136 -3.33 -36.11 10.21
C TYR A 136 -2.08 -35.21 10.31
N ASP A 137 -0.92 -35.81 10.56
CA ASP A 137 0.35 -35.12 10.77
C ASP A 137 1.29 -35.37 9.59
N TYR A 138 1.82 -34.29 9.02
CA TYR A 138 2.70 -34.33 7.85
C TYR A 138 4.02 -33.61 8.13
N ASP A 139 5.14 -34.24 7.76
CA ASP A 139 6.47 -33.66 7.89
C ASP A 139 6.69 -32.57 6.83
N ILE A 140 7.08 -31.38 7.26
CA ILE A 140 7.36 -30.23 6.40
C ILE A 140 8.84 -29.79 6.47
N SER A 141 9.72 -30.66 6.94
CA SER A 141 11.15 -30.39 7.06
C SER A 141 11.88 -30.40 5.72
N ALA A 142 11.30 -31.05 4.70
CA ALA A 142 11.82 -31.01 3.34
C ALA A 142 11.87 -29.57 2.82
N GLY A 143 13.04 -29.16 2.31
CA GLY A 143 13.23 -27.84 1.70
C GLY A 143 13.21 -26.65 2.68
N ASN A 144 13.36 -26.88 3.98
CA ASN A 144 13.30 -25.84 5.03
C ASN A 144 11.94 -25.13 5.16
N PHE A 145 10.86 -25.70 4.62
CA PHE A 145 9.51 -25.10 4.65
C PHE A 145 9.00 -24.81 6.08
N GLN A 146 9.52 -25.54 7.06
CA GLN A 146 9.36 -25.26 8.48
C GLN A 146 9.77 -23.84 8.95
N ASN A 147 10.75 -23.22 8.29
CA ASN A 147 11.20 -21.86 8.58
C ASN A 147 10.41 -20.83 7.77
N ASP A 148 9.71 -21.26 6.73
CA ASP A 148 9.04 -20.42 5.74
C ASP A 148 7.66 -19.92 6.18
N MET A 149 7.41 -19.85 7.49
CA MET A 149 6.14 -19.40 8.09
C MET A 149 4.91 -19.78 7.23
N PRO A 150 4.49 -21.06 7.20
CA PRO A 150 3.33 -21.47 6.43
C PRO A 150 2.17 -20.49 6.65
N ARG A 151 1.64 -19.89 5.58
CA ARG A 151 0.60 -18.85 5.64
C ARG A 151 -0.75 -19.36 5.17
N GLN A 152 -0.74 -20.23 4.18
CA GLN A 152 -1.94 -20.71 3.51
C GLN A 152 -1.77 -22.19 3.17
N ALA A 153 -2.89 -22.92 3.16
CA ALA A 153 -2.97 -24.27 2.64
C ALA A 153 -4.13 -24.30 1.65
N HIS A 154 -3.92 -24.90 0.48
CA HIS A 154 -4.94 -25.02 -0.56
C HIS A 154 -5.07 -26.46 -1.02
N ILE A 155 -6.30 -26.95 -1.21
CA ILE A 155 -6.55 -28.25 -1.84
C ILE A 155 -6.43 -28.07 -3.35
N ILE A 156 -5.57 -28.87 -3.99
CA ILE A 156 -5.47 -28.99 -5.44
C ILE A 156 -6.57 -29.96 -5.91
N SER A 157 -7.46 -29.50 -6.78
CA SER A 157 -8.50 -30.35 -7.36
C SER A 157 -7.89 -31.52 -8.14
N PRO A 158 -8.42 -32.75 -8.03
CA PRO A 158 -7.95 -33.92 -8.79
C PRO A 158 -8.12 -33.80 -10.31
N SER A 159 -8.97 -32.88 -10.77
CA SER A 159 -9.38 -32.77 -12.18
C SER A 159 -8.85 -31.54 -12.91
N ASP A 160 -8.21 -30.59 -12.20
CA ASP A 160 -7.71 -29.35 -12.80
C ASP A 160 -6.61 -28.73 -11.93
N SER A 161 -5.44 -28.44 -12.51
CA SER A 161 -4.24 -28.00 -11.80
C SER A 161 -4.30 -26.57 -11.25
N GLU A 162 -5.42 -25.87 -11.42
CA GLU A 162 -5.56 -24.45 -11.10
C GLU A 162 -6.66 -24.11 -10.07
N VAL A 163 -7.46 -25.08 -9.61
CA VAL A 163 -8.48 -24.81 -8.58
C VAL A 163 -7.90 -25.07 -7.19
N THR A 164 -7.34 -24.02 -6.58
CA THR A 164 -6.89 -24.01 -5.18
C THR A 164 -8.04 -23.60 -4.26
N ILE A 165 -8.70 -24.57 -3.63
CA ILE A 165 -9.73 -24.30 -2.61
C ILE A 165 -9.01 -23.98 -1.29
N PRO A 166 -9.26 -22.81 -0.67
CA PRO A 166 -8.67 -22.47 0.63
C PRO A 166 -9.01 -23.52 1.70
N PHE A 167 -7.98 -24.04 2.35
CA PHE A 167 -8.09 -24.96 3.48
C PHE A 167 -7.62 -24.23 4.74
N TRP A 168 -8.57 -23.93 5.63
CA TRP A 168 -8.33 -23.05 6.79
C TRP A 168 -8.09 -23.82 8.09
N ASP A 169 -8.41 -25.12 8.13
CA ASP A 169 -8.40 -25.89 9.36
C ASP A 169 -7.13 -26.74 9.53
N TRP A 170 -6.03 -26.04 9.76
CA TRP A 170 -4.72 -26.63 9.99
C TRP A 170 -3.92 -25.83 11.01
N GLU A 171 -2.97 -26.50 11.65
CA GLU A 171 -2.03 -25.85 12.55
C GLU A 171 -0.62 -26.41 12.42
N LYS A 172 0.36 -25.59 12.76
CA LYS A 172 1.75 -26.02 12.82
C LYS A 172 1.98 -26.78 14.11
N ARG A 173 2.44 -28.03 14.02
CA ARG A 173 2.80 -28.86 15.17
C ARG A 173 4.25 -29.28 15.12
N LEU A 174 4.80 -29.65 16.26
CA LEU A 174 6.06 -30.40 16.32
C LEU A 174 5.68 -31.88 16.35
N VAL A 175 6.02 -32.61 15.29
CA VAL A 175 5.83 -34.06 15.22
C VAL A 175 7.14 -34.68 15.68
N GLY A 176 7.25 -34.95 16.99
CA GLY A 176 8.50 -35.39 17.60
C GLY A 176 9.58 -34.30 17.58
N ALA A 177 10.75 -34.60 17.01
CA ALA A 177 11.86 -33.64 16.88
C ALA A 177 11.78 -32.78 15.60
N ASN A 178 10.81 -33.03 14.71
CA ASN A 178 10.68 -32.36 13.42
C ASN A 178 9.44 -31.45 13.38
N PRO A 179 9.50 -30.29 12.69
CA PRO A 179 8.33 -29.48 12.43
C PRO A 179 7.38 -30.15 11.43
N GLY A 180 6.09 -30.16 11.74
CA GLY A 180 5.03 -30.71 10.91
C GLY A 180 3.81 -29.79 10.80
N ILE A 181 2.88 -30.17 9.95
CA ILE A 181 1.53 -29.59 9.90
C ILE A 181 0.53 -30.67 10.31
N HIS A 182 -0.42 -30.26 11.13
CA HIS A 182 -1.57 -31.04 11.52
C HIS A 182 -2.81 -30.49 10.81
N PHE A 183 -3.55 -31.33 10.10
CA PHE A 183 -4.85 -30.98 9.56
C PHE A 183 -5.92 -31.36 10.59
N ASN A 184 -6.68 -30.40 11.12
CA ASN A 184 -7.71 -30.71 12.11
C ASN A 184 -8.95 -31.31 11.43
N GLU A 185 -9.28 -30.81 10.22
CA GLU A 185 -10.25 -31.42 9.33
C GLU A 185 -9.51 -32.30 8.31
N HIS A 186 -9.91 -33.55 8.14
CA HIS A 186 -9.21 -34.43 7.20
C HIS A 186 -9.61 -34.03 5.76
N PRO A 187 -8.66 -33.60 4.91
CA PRO A 187 -8.97 -33.33 3.51
C PRO A 187 -9.40 -34.63 2.80
N PRO A 188 -10.07 -34.56 1.64
CA PRO A 188 -10.49 -35.75 0.91
C PRO A 188 -9.31 -36.71 0.67
N VAL A 189 -9.52 -38.00 0.89
CA VAL A 189 -8.49 -39.04 0.70
C VAL A 189 -8.00 -39.00 -0.76
N GLY A 190 -6.67 -38.97 -0.95
CA GLY A 190 -6.05 -38.86 -2.27
C GLY A 190 -5.97 -37.44 -2.83
N ALA A 191 -6.44 -36.42 -2.11
CA ALA A 191 -6.20 -35.02 -2.46
C ALA A 191 -4.72 -34.64 -2.27
N THR A 192 -4.27 -33.65 -3.03
CA THR A 192 -2.99 -32.98 -2.77
C THR A 192 -3.26 -31.63 -2.14
N VAL A 193 -2.64 -31.35 -0.99
CA VAL A 193 -2.69 -30.05 -0.32
C VAL A 193 -1.39 -29.31 -0.62
N ARG A 194 -1.49 -28.15 -1.24
CA ARG A 194 -0.37 -27.22 -1.43
C ARG A 194 -0.30 -26.27 -0.25
N LEU A 195 0.79 -26.34 0.49
CA LEU A 195 1.15 -25.37 1.50
C LEU A 195 1.91 -24.23 0.84
N VAL A 196 1.58 -22.99 1.22
CA VAL A 196 2.23 -21.77 0.73
C VAL A 196 2.88 -21.04 1.89
N GLY A 197 4.19 -20.82 1.77
CA GLY A 197 5.04 -20.16 2.75
C GLY A 197 5.75 -18.95 2.16
N ILE A 198 6.38 -18.17 3.03
CA ILE A 198 7.20 -17.01 2.70
C ILE A 198 8.58 -17.20 3.36
N THR A 199 9.62 -17.33 2.55
CA THR A 199 11.02 -17.42 3.00
C THR A 199 11.72 -16.08 2.78
N GLN A 200 12.54 -15.63 3.73
CA GLN A 200 13.45 -14.51 3.46
C GLN A 200 14.57 -14.97 2.51
N SER A 201 14.83 -14.21 1.43
CA SER A 201 15.73 -14.60 0.34
C SER A 201 17.21 -14.61 0.68
#